data_AF-A0A4Y6QYV9-F1
#
_entry.id   AF-A0A4Y6QYV9-F1
#
_cell.length_a   1.000
_cell.length_b   1.000
_cell.length_c   1.000
_cell.angle_alpha   90.00
_cell.angle_beta   90.00
_cell.angle_gamma   90.00
#
_symmetry.space_group_name_H-M   'P 1'
#
loop_
_entity.id
_entity.type
_entity.pdbx_description
1 polymer ?
#
loop_
_entity_poly.entity_id
_entity_poly.type
_entity_poly.pdbx_seq_one_letter_code
_entity_poly.pdbx_strand_id
1 'polypeptide(L)' 'MAHKVAAALVSVKDPAGKNTYFYEGATVPDGFDKDDVDRLVESGMLEKVGPEAKPAARPAK' A
#
# COMPACT_ATOMS: atom_id res chain seq x y z
N MET A 1 9.69 1.02 2.81
CA MET A 1 8.76 2.03 3.37
C MET A 1 7.36 1.53 3.09
N ALA A 2 6.50 1.42 4.10
CA ALA A 2 5.18 0.81 3.93
C ALA A 2 4.23 1.79 3.21
N HIS A 3 3.66 1.40 2.07
CA HIS A 3 2.62 2.17 1.41
C HIS A 3 1.25 1.66 1.89
N LYS A 4 0.28 2.55 2.09
CA LYS A 4 -1.09 2.17 2.44
C LYS A 4 -2.02 2.55 1.32
N VAL A 5 -2.95 1.66 1.02
CA VAL A 5 -3.95 1.93 0.00
C VAL A 5 -4.96 2.94 0.53
N ALA A 6 -5.10 4.05 -0.18
CA ALA A 6 -6.08 5.10 0.10
C ALA A 6 -7.32 4.99 -0.80
N ALA A 7 -7.23 4.30 -1.94
CA ALA A 7 -8.37 4.02 -2.81
C ALA A 7 -9.11 2.72 -2.43
N ALA A 8 -10.37 2.60 -2.84
CA ALA A 8 -11.21 1.44 -2.56
C ALA A 8 -10.57 0.09 -2.98
N LEU A 9 -9.86 0.08 -4.11
CA LEU A 9 -9.14 -1.07 -4.65
C LEU A 9 -7.98 -0.59 -5.53
N VAL A 10 -6.81 -1.17 -5.35
CA VAL A 10 -5.61 -0.88 -6.15
C VAL A 10 -4.98 -2.19 -6.59
N SER A 11 -4.61 -2.29 -7.86
CA SER A 11 -3.74 -3.35 -8.36
C SER A 11 -2.31 -2.87 -8.41
N VAL A 12 -1.41 -3.55 -7.72
CA VAL A 12 0.03 -3.28 -7.76
C VAL A 12 0.72 -4.40 -8.51
N LYS A 13 1.60 -4.07 -9.45
CA LYS A 13 2.33 -5.04 -10.24
C LYS A 13 3.62 -5.47 -9.55
N ASP A 14 3.82 -6.78 -9.46
CA ASP A 14 5.06 -7.41 -9.00
C ASP A 14 6.11 -7.40 -10.13
N PRO A 15 7.42 -7.45 -9.81
CA PRO A 15 8.50 -7.56 -10.80
C PRO A 15 8.41 -8.84 -11.65
N ALA A 16 7.69 -9.87 -11.16
CA ALA A 16 7.37 -11.08 -11.93
C ALA A 16 6.23 -10.88 -12.96
N GLY A 17 5.67 -9.67 -13.08
CA GLY A 17 4.59 -9.33 -14.00
C GLY A 17 3.19 -9.70 -13.52
N LYS A 18 3.05 -10.18 -12.28
CA LYS A 18 1.76 -10.50 -11.66
C LYS A 18 1.13 -9.25 -11.07
N ASN A 19 -0.19 -9.11 -11.16
CA ASN A 19 -0.92 -8.06 -10.45
C ASN A 19 -1.47 -8.61 -9.14
N THR A 20 -1.23 -7.90 -8.05
CA THR A 20 -1.78 -8.19 -6.74
C THR A 20 -2.74 -7.07 -6.34
N TYR A 21 -3.95 -7.44 -5.91
CA TYR A 21 -4.99 -6.49 -5.56
C TYR A 21 -4.98 -6.22 -4.05
N PHE A 22 -5.04 -4.95 -3.69
CA PHE A 22 -5.09 -4.47 -2.32
C PHE A 22 -6.30 -3.57 -2.14
N TYR A 23 -7.05 -3.83 -1.07
CA TYR A 23 -8.19 -3.01 -0.69
C TYR A 23 -7.75 -1.80 0.13
N GLU A 24 -8.62 -0.80 0.19
CA GLU A 24 -8.42 0.38 1.04
C GLU A 24 -8.00 -0.01 2.47
N GLY A 25 -6.99 0.69 2.99
CA GLY A 25 -6.46 0.44 4.32
C GLY A 25 -5.40 -0.66 4.39
N ALA A 26 -5.23 -1.47 3.34
CA ALA A 26 -4.21 -2.49 3.29
C ALA A 26 -2.80 -1.88 3.16
N THR A 27 -1.81 -2.59 3.72
CA THR A 27 -0.40 -2.22 3.60
C THR A 27 0.20 -2.97 2.42
N VAL A 28 0.79 -2.23 1.48
CA VAL A 28 1.56 -2.76 0.36
C VAL A 28 3.00 -2.98 0.84
N PRO A 29 3.48 -4.24 0.91
CA PRO A 29 4.84 -4.53 1.33
C PRO A 29 5.89 -4.05 0.30
N ASP A 30 7.11 -3.77 0.76
CA ASP A 30 8.24 -3.52 -0.13
C ASP A 30 8.58 -4.81 -0.90
N GLY A 31 8.47 -4.76 -2.23
CA GLY A 31 8.67 -5.94 -3.10
C GLY A 31 8.00 -5.81 -4.46
N PHE A 32 7.05 -4.89 -4.57
CA PHE A 32 6.39 -4.53 -5.82
C PHE A 32 7.26 -3.65 -6.73
N ASP A 33 6.85 -3.55 -7.99
CA ASP A 33 7.48 -2.70 -8.98
C ASP A 33 7.44 -1.23 -8.54
N LYS A 34 8.61 -0.59 -8.52
CA LYS A 34 8.74 0.78 -7.99
C LYS A 34 8.10 1.83 -8.91
N ASP A 35 8.12 1.62 -10.23
CA ASP A 35 7.51 2.57 -11.19
C ASP A 35 5.99 2.56 -11.03
N ASP A 36 5.42 1.36 -10.86
CA ASP A 36 3.99 1.17 -10.64
C ASP A 36 3.54 1.77 -9.29
N VAL A 37 4.28 1.49 -8.21
CA VAL A 37 4.01 2.05 -6.88
C VAL A 37 4.11 3.58 -6.88
N ASP A 38 5.12 4.16 -7.54
CA ASP A 38 5.29 5.62 -7.57
C ASP A 38 4.15 6.29 -8.36
N ARG A 39 3.74 5.72 -9.51
CA ARG A 39 2.55 6.18 -10.25
C ARG A 39 1.28 6.13 -9.42
N LEU A 40 1.10 5.09 -8.62
CA LEU A 40 -0.05 4.94 -7.74
C LEU A 40 -0.02 5.94 -6.58
N VAL A 41 1.17 6.30 -6.09
CA VAL A 41 1.33 7.38 -5.10
C VAL A 41 1.03 8.74 -5.73
N GLU A 42 1.57 9.04 -6.93
CA GLU A 42 1.29 10.28 -7.66
C GLU A 42 -0.20 10.44 -8.00
N SER A 43 -0.87 9.32 -8.29
CA SER A 43 -2.31 9.29 -8.55
C SER A 43 -3.17 9.40 -7.28
N GLY A 44 -2.56 9.47 -6.09
CA GLY A 44 -3.25 9.53 -4.81
C GLY A 44 -3.94 8.22 -4.39
N MET A 45 -3.63 7.10 -5.07
CA MET A 45 -4.18 5.78 -4.74
C MET A 45 -3.43 5.09 -3.60
N LEU A 46 -2.15 5.41 -3.43
CA LEU A 46 -1.30 4.96 -2.33
C LEU A 46 -0.81 6.16 -1.51
N GLU A 47 -0.92 6.06 -0.19
CA GLU A 47 -0.27 6.98 0.73
C GLU A 47 1.05 6.40 1.24
N LYS A 48 2.10 7.23 1.23
CA LYS A 48 3.37 6.90 1.89
C LYS A 48 3.14 6.93 3.40
N VAL A 49 3.05 5.75 4.02
CA VAL A 49 3.07 5.66 5.48
C VAL A 49 4.53 5.66 5.91
N GLY A 50 4.91 6.67 6.70
CA GLY A 50 6.22 6.67 7.37
C GLY A 50 6.43 5.39 8.19
N PRO A 51 7.69 5.06 8.53
CA PRO A 51 8.00 3.85 9.29
C PRO A 51 7.19 3.84 10.60
N GLU A 52 6.31 2.86 10.72
CA GLU A 52 5.57 2.49 11.92
C GLU A 52 4.75 3.60 12.61
N ALA A 53 3.60 3.93 12.02
CA ALA A 53 2.42 4.09 12.89
C ALA A 53 1.98 2.68 13.33
N LYS A 54 2.63 2.21 14.40
CA LYS A 54 2.27 1.04 15.23
C LYS A 54 0.74 0.85 15.19
N PRO A 55 0.21 -0.37 14.95
CA PRO A 55 -1.22 -0.59 14.98
C PRO A 55 -1.73 -0.10 16.34
N ALA A 56 -2.63 0.88 16.33
CA ALA A 56 -3.29 1.34 17.55
C ALA A 56 -3.95 0.10 18.16
N ALA A 57 -3.38 -0.39 19.26
CA ALA A 57 -3.94 -1.46 20.03
C ALA A 57 -5.39 -1.08 20.35
N ARG A 58 -6.35 -1.91 19.92
CA ARG A 58 -7.74 -1.76 20.34
C ARG A 58 -7.75 -1.71 21.87
N PRO A 59 -8.34 -0.69 22.52
CA PRO A 59 -8.62 -0.81 23.94
C PRO A 59 -9.66 -1.91 24.08
N ALA A 60 -9.24 -3.08 24.53
CA ALA A 60 -10.17 -4.09 25.02
C ALA A 60 -10.82 -3.51 26.28
N LYS A 61 -12.14 -3.31 26.21
CA LYS A 61 -13.00 -2.90 27.32
C LYS A 61 -13.37 -4.13 28.14
#